data_AF-A0A9E4FRD3-F1
#
_entry.id   AF-A0A9E4FRD3-F1
#
_cell.length_a   1.000
_cell.length_b   1.000
_cell.length_c   1.000
_cell.angle_alpha   90.00
_cell.angle_beta   90.00
_cell.angle_gamma   90.00
#
_symmetry.space_group_name_H-M   'P 1'
#
loop_
_entity.id
_entity.type
_entity.pdbx_description
1 polymer ?
#
loop_
_entity_poly.entity_id
_entity_poly.type
_entity_poly.pdbx_seq_one_letter_code
_entity_poly.pdbx_strand_id
1 'polypeptide(L)' 'MRPSTDDAGVCGPGERVPEDHPLRSIKAVADESRARVSSAFDAMYAKTGRPSL' A
#
# COMPACT_ATOMS: atom_id res chain seq x y z
N MET A 1 7.80 29.86 -19.84
CA MET A 1 7.51 29.53 -18.44
C MET A 1 6.48 28.41 -18.42
N ARG A 2 6.88 27.15 -18.29
CA ARG A 2 5.91 26.06 -18.08
C ARG A 2 5.52 26.09 -16.60
N PRO A 3 4.24 25.97 -16.22
CA PRO A 3 3.87 25.86 -14.81
C PRO A 3 4.55 24.61 -14.23
N SER A 4 5.16 24.75 -13.06
CA SER A 4 5.76 23.65 -12.30
C SER A 4 4.66 22.66 -11.97
N THR A 5 4.86 21.39 -12.26
CA THR A 5 3.86 20.32 -12.06
C THR A 5 3.80 19.87 -10.58
N ASP A 6 4.04 20.78 -9.64
CA ASP A 6 4.24 20.45 -8.22
C ASP A 6 3.00 20.63 -7.32
N ASP A 7 1.86 21.08 -7.86
CA ASP A 7 0.62 21.29 -7.08
C ASP A 7 -0.56 20.38 -7.51
N ALA A 8 -0.29 19.27 -8.20
CA ALA A 8 -1.27 18.18 -8.26
C ALA A 8 -1.14 17.36 -6.97
N GLY A 9 -1.83 17.80 -5.91
CA GLY A 9 -1.83 17.19 -4.58
C GLY A 9 -1.86 15.66 -4.62
N VAL A 10 -0.71 15.04 -4.36
CA VAL A 10 -0.60 13.60 -4.15
C VAL A 10 -1.26 13.30 -2.82
N CYS A 11 -2.54 12.97 -2.89
CA CYS A 11 -3.27 12.38 -1.78
C CYS A 11 -2.66 11.00 -1.47
N GLY A 12 -2.34 10.76 -0.20
CA GLY A 12 -1.69 9.53 0.25
C GLY A 12 -2.56 8.30 -0.02
N PRO A 13 -2.00 7.10 -0.08
CA PRO A 13 -2.75 5.89 -0.45
C PRO A 13 -4.00 5.64 0.42
N GLY A 14 -3.99 6.07 1.69
CA GLY A 14 -5.15 5.97 2.60
C GLY A 14 -6.21 7.07 2.42
N GLU A 15 -5.83 8.22 1.85
CA GLU A 15 -6.72 9.36 1.63
C GLU A 15 -7.54 9.20 0.34
N ARG A 16 -7.15 8.28 -0.55
CA ARG A 16 -7.82 8.02 -1.84
C ARG A 16 -9.23 7.47 -1.68
N VAL A 17 -9.51 6.82 -0.55
CA VAL A 17 -10.76 6.13 -0.25
C VAL A 17 -11.31 6.69 1.06
N PRO A 18 -12.49 7.34 1.08
CA PRO A 18 -13.11 7.86 2.30
C PRO A 18 -13.31 6.78 3.37
N GLU A 19 -13.42 7.19 4.64
CA GLU A 19 -13.49 6.25 5.77
C GLU A 19 -14.72 5.35 5.73
N ASP A 20 -15.88 5.93 5.44
CA ASP A 20 -17.15 5.21 5.33
C ASP A 20 -17.35 4.54 3.95
N HIS A 21 -16.30 4.45 3.12
CA HIS A 21 -16.45 3.86 1.81
C HIS A 21 -16.47 2.31 1.89
N PRO A 22 -17.48 1.62 1.30
CA PRO A 22 -17.62 0.17 1.41
C PRO A 22 -16.40 -0.61 0.89
N LEU A 23 -15.65 -0.06 -0.06
CA LEU A 23 -14.40 -0.66 -0.57
C LEU A 23 -13.29 -0.79 0.49
N ARG A 24 -13.31 -0.03 1.59
CA ARG A 24 -12.27 -0.17 2.64
C ARG A 24 -12.28 -1.55 3.29
N SER A 25 -13.40 -2.27 3.24
CA SER A 25 -13.50 -3.66 3.69
C SER A 25 -12.48 -4.60 3.00
N ILE A 26 -12.14 -4.33 1.74
CA ILE A 26 -11.19 -5.14 0.97
C ILE A 26 -9.79 -5.09 1.59
N LYS A 27 -9.39 -3.94 2.14
CA LYS A 27 -8.08 -3.78 2.78
C LYS A 27 -7.96 -4.73 3.99
N ALA A 28 -9.02 -4.86 4.79
CA ALA A 28 -9.01 -5.75 5.96
C ALA A 28 -8.79 -7.21 5.54
N VAL A 29 -9.48 -7.67 4.49
CA VAL A 29 -9.32 -9.03 3.93
C VAL A 29 -7.91 -9.24 3.37
N ALA A 30 -7.37 -8.24 2.69
CA ALA A 30 -6.02 -8.28 2.13
C ALA A 30 -4.94 -8.31 3.22
N ASP A 31 -5.09 -7.49 4.27
CA ASP A 31 -4.18 -7.45 5.42
C ASP A 31 -4.18 -8.78 6.17
N GLU A 32 -5.35 -9.38 6.38
CA GLU A 32 -5.48 -10.69 7.03
C GLU A 32 -4.80 -11.78 6.19
N SER A 33 -5.08 -11.82 4.89
CA SER A 33 -4.48 -12.78 3.97
C SER A 33 -2.96 -12.62 3.92
N ARG A 34 -2.47 -11.39 3.89
CA ARG A 34 -1.05 -11.06 3.95
C ARG A 34 -0.41 -11.54 5.25
N ALA A 35 -1.03 -11.31 6.40
CA ALA A 35 -0.51 -11.72 7.69
C ALA A 35 -0.30 -13.25 7.75
N ARG A 36 -1.25 -14.02 7.20
CA ARG A 36 -1.19 -15.49 7.15
C ARG A 36 0.01 -16.04 6.37
N VAL A 37 0.51 -15.30 5.36
CA VAL A 37 1.63 -15.75 4.51
C VAL A 37 2.92 -14.93 4.72
N SER A 38 2.95 -14.01 5.70
CA SER A 38 4.06 -13.08 5.89
C SER A 38 5.40 -13.80 6.08
N SER A 39 5.44 -14.83 6.93
CA SER A 39 6.66 -15.59 7.23
C SER A 39 7.24 -16.30 6.01
N ALA A 40 6.39 -16.80 5.11
CA ALA A 40 6.82 -17.40 3.86
C ALA A 40 7.46 -16.36 2.95
N PHE A 41 6.87 -15.17 2.85
CA PHE A 41 7.51 -14.07 2.15
C PHE A 41 8.81 -13.64 2.82
N ASP A 42 8.85 -13.54 4.15
CA ASP A 42 10.07 -13.15 4.88
C ASP A 42 11.22 -14.10 4.53
N ALA A 43 10.97 -15.42 4.49
CA ALA A 43 11.95 -16.40 4.08
C ALA A 43 12.38 -16.25 2.60
N MET A 44 11.43 -16.02 1.67
CA MET A 44 11.72 -15.83 0.25
C MET A 44 12.59 -14.60 -0.02
N TYR A 45 12.30 -13.49 0.67
CA TYR A 45 12.96 -12.21 0.45
C TYR A 45 14.13 -11.94 1.42
N ALA A 46 14.40 -12.80 2.39
CA ALA A 46 15.50 -12.62 3.36
C ALA A 46 16.89 -12.49 2.70
N LYS A 47 17.11 -13.17 1.57
CA LYS A 47 18.44 -13.26 0.93
C LYS A 47 18.85 -12.01 0.15
N THR A 48 17.88 -11.31 -0.44
CA THR A 48 18.09 -10.12 -1.27
C THR A 48 17.56 -8.84 -0.59
N GLY A 49 16.91 -8.99 0.57
CA GLY A 49 16.16 -7.93 1.24
C GLY A 49 14.77 -7.73 0.62
N ARG A 50 14.07 -6.70 1.11
CA ARG A 50 12.80 -6.23 0.55
C ARG A 50 13.03 -4.96 -0.26
N PRO A 51 13.52 -5.04 -1.51
CA PRO A 51 13.82 -3.86 -2.33
C PRO A 51 12.60 -2.97 -2.66
N SER A 52 11.41 -3.38 -2.23
CA SER A 52 10.14 -2.67 -2.39
C SER A 52 9.71 -1.85 -1.16
N LEU A 53 10.55 -1.71 -0.12
CA LEU A 53 10.27 -0.94 1.09
C LEU A 53 11.21 0.26 1.24
#